data_AF-A0A7T0KDR5-F1
#
_entry.id   AF-A0A7T0KDR5-F1
#
_cell.length_a   1.000
_cell.length_b   1.000
_cell.length_c   1.000
_cell.angle_alpha   90.00
_cell.angle_beta   90.00
_cell.angle_gamma   90.00
#
_symmetry.space_group_name_H-M   'P 1'
#
loop_
_entity.id
_entity.type
_entity.pdbx_description
1 polymer ?
#
loop_
_entity_poly.entity_id
_entity_poly.type
_entity_poly.pdbx_seq_one_letter_code
_entity_poly.pdbx_strand_id
1 'polypeptide(L)'
;MSKPTPVDLTTLIGKASRTYSTRKVTTDMVNSRTHVAIALWDIPYKSAPHGKLHGWVISVDVAAHAKRPARRFVRTGKTMDADPNPRVLAEVHKALRHTPQRRWIVVGRRQTGLAGLLRKEGFAVTGSFAEENRAGDRARNLRKQHEAQALKRSRKAGEAPEKATAAVEAPPTHWLPNRSSMRRRGQEVRIATDASSDTLTKGCMCFVASNGDYQLRTRMTTAGTDELELETITMALKYAHRNRFPRVIIESDSVAALEAVDHILGGGQDHKRWRGVSPTARSRFRTAWKDYHTFGKATIGRVLGHAGDPLNQAADRIAYLGLRASNLPQAQSQPTAWREIDKIIAQLPGRLSR
;
A
#
# COMPACT_ATOMS: atom_id res chain seq x y z
N MET A 1 -25.50 -2.55 35.34
CA MET A 1 -25.09 -2.54 33.93
C MET A 1 -23.85 -3.41 33.77
N SER A 2 -23.94 -4.49 32.98
CA SER A 2 -22.81 -5.41 32.74
C SER A 2 -21.66 -4.68 32.02
N LYS A 3 -20.42 -4.85 32.49
CA LYS A 3 -19.25 -4.27 31.81
C LYS A 3 -19.17 -4.81 30.37
N PRO A 4 -18.93 -3.97 29.35
CA PRO A 4 -18.79 -4.42 27.97
C PRO A 4 -17.69 -5.47 27.86
N THR A 5 -17.98 -6.59 27.21
CA THR A 5 -16.98 -7.66 27.03
C THR A 5 -15.97 -7.23 25.95
N PRO A 6 -14.66 -7.31 26.21
CA PRO A 6 -13.65 -6.98 25.21
C PRO A 6 -13.77 -7.87 23.97
N VAL A 7 -13.63 -7.30 22.78
CA VAL A 7 -13.56 -8.09 21.54
C VAL A 7 -12.24 -8.85 21.47
N ASP A 8 -12.23 -10.02 20.83
CA ASP A 8 -10.99 -10.74 20.57
C ASP A 8 -10.14 -10.03 19.49
N LEU A 9 -8.87 -10.45 19.38
CA LEU A 9 -7.93 -9.84 18.43
C LEU A 9 -8.38 -10.06 16.98
N THR A 10 -8.94 -11.22 16.67
CA THR A 10 -9.46 -11.58 15.34
C THR A 10 -10.60 -10.65 14.93
N THR A 11 -11.48 -10.28 15.84
CA THR A 11 -12.59 -9.36 15.60
C THR A 11 -12.08 -7.93 15.44
N LEU A 12 -11.12 -7.53 16.29
CA LEU A 12 -10.51 -6.20 16.23
C LEU A 12 -9.81 -5.95 14.90
N ILE A 13 -8.88 -6.83 14.53
CA ILE A 13 -8.13 -6.76 13.27
C ILE A 13 -9.07 -7.05 12.07
N GLY A 14 -10.22 -7.66 12.33
CA GLY A 14 -11.09 -8.27 11.33
C GLY A 14 -10.56 -9.64 10.93
N LYS A 15 -11.38 -10.45 10.24
CA LYS A 15 -10.89 -11.66 9.56
C LYS A 15 -9.66 -11.22 8.79
N ALA A 16 -8.48 -11.67 9.24
CA ALA A 16 -7.25 -11.49 8.49
C ALA A 16 -7.63 -11.83 7.06
N SER A 17 -7.44 -10.87 6.15
CA SER A 17 -7.60 -11.17 4.74
C SER A 17 -6.85 -12.49 4.53
N ARG A 18 -7.57 -13.53 4.11
CA ARG A 18 -7.05 -14.87 3.76
C ARG A 18 -6.13 -14.74 2.56
N THR A 19 -5.13 -13.89 2.68
CA THR A 19 -4.37 -13.33 1.58
C THR A 19 -2.88 -13.50 1.82
N TYR A 20 -2.55 -14.40 2.74
CA TYR A 20 -1.22 -14.96 2.94
C TYR A 20 -1.07 -16.35 2.28
N SER A 21 -1.98 -16.73 1.38
CA SER A 21 -1.73 -17.81 0.43
C SER A 21 -1.72 -17.27 -1.00
N THR A 22 -1.00 -16.16 -1.25
CA THR A 22 -0.33 -16.07 -2.54
C THR A 22 0.57 -17.31 -2.61
N ARG A 23 0.29 -18.23 -3.54
CA ARG A 23 1.22 -19.34 -3.83
C ARG A 23 2.61 -18.74 -3.89
N LYS A 24 3.52 -19.19 -3.01
CA LYS A 24 4.91 -18.73 -3.03
C LYS A 24 5.41 -18.85 -4.47
N VAL A 25 5.99 -17.76 -4.99
CA VAL A 25 6.61 -17.78 -6.31
C VAL A 25 7.67 -18.88 -6.26
N THR A 26 7.61 -19.80 -7.22
CA THR A 26 8.54 -20.93 -7.29
C THR A 26 9.65 -20.63 -8.29
N THR A 27 10.81 -21.27 -8.12
CA THR A 27 11.93 -21.19 -9.06
C THR A 27 11.50 -21.56 -10.49
N ASP A 28 10.62 -22.55 -10.65
CA ASP A 28 10.06 -22.94 -11.95
C ASP A 28 9.21 -21.85 -12.62
N MET A 29 8.49 -21.06 -11.82
CA MET A 29 7.75 -19.90 -12.32
C MET A 29 8.71 -18.80 -12.78
N VAL A 30 9.74 -18.48 -12.00
CA VAL A 30 10.75 -17.47 -12.36
C VAL A 30 11.52 -17.88 -13.63
N ASN A 31 11.81 -19.17 -13.77
CA ASN A 31 12.50 -19.76 -14.91
C ASN A 31 11.58 -20.05 -16.10
N SER A 32 10.30 -19.69 -16.04
CA SER A 32 9.37 -19.92 -17.13
C SER A 32 9.77 -19.12 -18.38
N ARG A 33 9.71 -19.78 -19.54
CA ARG A 33 10.09 -19.17 -20.82
C ARG A 33 9.17 -18.02 -21.21
N THR A 34 7.91 -18.08 -20.80
CA THR A 34 6.91 -17.06 -21.09
C THR A 34 6.32 -16.52 -19.80
N HIS A 35 6.48 -15.22 -19.57
CA HIS A 35 5.85 -14.48 -18.48
C HIS A 35 4.70 -13.67 -19.05
N VAL A 36 3.55 -13.73 -18.39
CA VAL A 36 2.33 -13.04 -18.80
C VAL A 36 1.79 -12.26 -17.62
N ALA A 37 1.37 -11.02 -17.85
CA ALA A 37 0.74 -10.21 -16.83
C ALA A 37 -0.56 -9.62 -17.37
N ILE A 38 -1.66 -9.85 -16.65
CA ILE A 38 -3.00 -9.42 -17.04
C ILE A 38 -3.50 -8.40 -16.02
N ALA A 39 -3.75 -7.19 -16.50
CA ALA A 39 -4.28 -6.09 -15.72
C ALA A 39 -5.67 -5.71 -16.24
N LEU A 40 -6.65 -5.63 -15.35
CA LEU A 40 -8.00 -5.15 -15.66
C LEU A 40 -8.18 -3.79 -15.02
N TRP A 41 -8.99 -2.95 -15.65
CA TRP A 41 -9.48 -1.68 -15.15
C TRP A 41 -10.94 -1.51 -15.55
N ASP A 42 -11.68 -0.69 -14.82
CA ASP A 42 -13.05 -0.32 -15.15
C ASP A 42 -13.27 1.15 -14.87
N ILE A 43 -14.10 1.78 -15.70
CA ILE A 43 -14.55 3.16 -15.49
C ILE A 43 -16.07 3.21 -15.59
N PRO A 44 -16.74 4.15 -14.90
CA PRO A 44 -18.15 4.41 -15.14
C PRO A 44 -18.40 4.85 -16.59
N TYR A 45 -19.48 4.35 -17.20
CA TYR A 45 -19.81 4.60 -18.60
C TYR A 45 -21.32 4.51 -18.82
N LYS A 46 -21.99 5.62 -19.15
CA LYS A 46 -23.45 5.75 -19.21
C LYS A 46 -24.08 4.81 -20.23
N SER A 47 -23.52 4.72 -21.43
CA SER A 47 -24.08 3.87 -22.50
C SER A 47 -23.79 2.37 -22.32
N ALA A 48 -23.05 1.98 -21.27
CA ALA A 48 -22.88 0.56 -20.97
C ALA A 48 -24.10 0.05 -20.17
N PRO A 49 -24.70 -1.11 -20.53
CA PRO A 49 -25.91 -1.63 -19.87
C PRO A 49 -25.81 -1.79 -18.35
N HIS A 50 -24.60 -1.98 -17.82
CA HIS A 50 -24.31 -2.14 -16.40
C HIS A 50 -23.53 -0.95 -15.81
N GLY A 51 -23.51 0.18 -16.53
CA GLY A 51 -22.92 1.44 -16.09
C GLY A 51 -21.38 1.47 -16.07
N LYS A 52 -20.69 0.46 -16.62
CA LYS A 52 -19.22 0.41 -16.66
C LYS A 52 -18.66 0.03 -18.03
N LEU A 53 -17.50 0.60 -18.34
CA LEU A 53 -16.62 0.14 -19.40
C LEU A 53 -15.46 -0.60 -18.76
N HIS A 54 -15.36 -1.90 -19.04
CA HIS A 54 -14.23 -2.72 -18.62
C HIS A 54 -13.13 -2.68 -19.68
N GLY A 55 -11.87 -2.67 -19.23
CA GLY A 55 -10.73 -2.78 -20.12
C GLY A 55 -9.62 -3.64 -19.54
N TRP A 56 -8.75 -4.12 -20.43
CA TRP A 56 -7.66 -5.02 -20.07
C TRP A 56 -6.38 -4.71 -20.80
N VAL A 57 -5.28 -5.12 -20.19
CA VAL A 57 -3.92 -5.14 -20.73
C VAL A 57 -3.35 -6.52 -20.44
N ILE A 58 -2.93 -7.21 -21.50
CA ILE A 58 -2.22 -8.49 -21.44
C ILE A 58 -0.81 -8.22 -21.97
N SER A 59 0.16 -8.17 -21.06
CA SER A 59 1.58 -8.05 -21.40
C SER A 59 2.20 -9.44 -21.46
N VAL A 60 2.95 -9.72 -22.51
CA VAL A 60 3.64 -10.99 -22.71
C VAL A 60 5.13 -10.71 -22.92
N ASP A 61 5.97 -11.38 -22.12
CA ASP A 61 7.42 -11.40 -22.23
C ASP A 61 7.88 -12.84 -22.48
N VAL A 62 8.42 -13.09 -23.67
CA VAL A 62 9.04 -14.37 -24.04
C VAL A 62 10.55 -14.19 -24.02
N ALA A 63 11.22 -14.95 -23.16
CA ALA A 63 12.68 -14.93 -23.06
C ALA A 63 13.33 -15.43 -24.36
N ALA A 64 14.54 -14.96 -24.65
CA ALA A 64 15.33 -15.46 -25.76
C ALA A 64 15.69 -16.95 -25.55
N HIS A 65 15.82 -17.69 -26.64
CA HIS A 65 16.25 -19.09 -26.59
C HIS A 65 16.93 -19.49 -27.90
N ALA A 66 18.20 -19.91 -27.83
CA ALA A 66 19.08 -20.56 -28.83
C ALA A 66 18.97 -20.14 -30.31
N LYS A 67 17.77 -20.15 -30.90
CA LYS A 67 17.45 -19.80 -32.29
C LYS A 67 16.35 -18.74 -32.43
N ARG A 68 15.89 -18.13 -31.33
CA ARG A 68 14.82 -17.12 -31.34
C ARG A 68 15.15 -15.96 -30.39
N PRO A 69 15.01 -14.71 -30.86
CA PRO A 69 15.20 -13.53 -30.01
C PRO A 69 14.08 -13.40 -28.98
N ALA A 70 14.34 -12.63 -27.92
CA ALA A 70 13.31 -12.27 -26.96
C ALA A 70 12.16 -11.53 -27.67
N ARG A 71 10.92 -11.82 -27.28
CA ARG A 71 9.73 -11.20 -27.87
C ARG A 71 8.85 -10.63 -26.77
N ARG A 72 8.61 -9.32 -26.85
CA ARG A 72 7.75 -8.58 -25.92
C ARG A 72 6.61 -7.95 -26.70
N PHE A 73 5.39 -8.14 -26.24
CA PHE A 73 4.23 -7.50 -26.86
C PHE A 73 3.09 -7.34 -25.87
N VAL A 74 2.13 -6.50 -26.25
CA VAL A 74 0.95 -6.21 -25.45
C VAL A 74 -0.30 -6.40 -26.29
N ARG A 75 -1.37 -6.88 -25.67
CA ARG A 75 -2.74 -6.86 -26.19
C ARG A 75 -3.61 -6.08 -25.24
N THR A 76 -4.42 -5.18 -25.78
CA THR A 76 -5.35 -4.38 -25.01
C THR A 76 -6.74 -4.49 -25.61
N GLY A 77 -7.77 -4.43 -24.78
CA GLY A 77 -9.14 -4.40 -25.25
C GLY A 77 -10.07 -3.79 -24.23
N LYS A 78 -11.33 -3.66 -24.63
CA LYS A 78 -12.40 -3.09 -23.83
C LYS A 78 -13.73 -3.78 -24.14
N THR A 79 -14.64 -3.80 -23.17
CA THR A 79 -15.99 -4.33 -23.34
C THR A 79 -16.98 -3.59 -22.46
N MET A 80 -18.23 -3.56 -22.91
CA MET A 80 -19.40 -3.08 -22.16
C MET A 80 -20.27 -4.25 -21.67
N ASP A 81 -19.78 -5.48 -21.77
CA ASP A 81 -20.41 -6.64 -21.15
C ASP A 81 -20.21 -6.61 -19.63
N ALA A 82 -21.19 -7.11 -18.88
CA ALA A 82 -21.17 -7.10 -17.42
C ALA A 82 -20.03 -7.94 -16.80
N ASP A 83 -19.63 -9.03 -17.48
CA ASP A 83 -18.45 -9.81 -17.09
C ASP A 83 -17.38 -9.73 -18.21
N PRO A 84 -16.23 -9.08 -17.97
CA PRO A 84 -15.15 -9.03 -18.96
C PRO A 84 -14.34 -10.33 -19.04
N ASN A 85 -14.44 -11.25 -18.07
CA ASN A 85 -13.54 -12.38 -17.94
C ASN A 85 -13.55 -13.34 -19.15
N PRO A 86 -14.68 -13.70 -19.77
CA PRO A 86 -14.69 -14.58 -20.95
C PRO A 86 -13.94 -13.97 -22.14
N ARG A 87 -14.12 -12.66 -22.39
CA ARG A 87 -13.40 -11.96 -23.47
C ARG A 87 -11.90 -11.89 -23.20
N VAL A 88 -11.54 -11.59 -21.95
CA VAL A 88 -10.13 -11.53 -21.53
C VAL A 88 -9.48 -12.91 -21.71
N LEU A 89 -10.16 -13.99 -21.32
CA LEU A 89 -9.67 -15.35 -21.49
C LEU A 89 -9.44 -15.68 -22.97
N ALA A 90 -10.39 -15.36 -23.85
CA ALA A 90 -10.24 -15.55 -25.29
C ALA A 90 -9.03 -14.78 -25.86
N GLU A 91 -8.82 -13.53 -25.43
CA GLU A 91 -7.64 -12.75 -25.83
C GLU A 91 -6.33 -13.32 -25.28
N VAL A 92 -6.34 -13.92 -24.08
CA VAL A 92 -5.19 -14.66 -23.55
C VAL A 92 -4.86 -15.86 -24.44
N HIS A 93 -5.85 -16.66 -24.85
CA HIS A 93 -5.60 -17.78 -25.76
C HIS A 93 -5.03 -17.33 -27.10
N LYS A 94 -5.55 -16.23 -27.68
CA LYS A 94 -5.00 -15.64 -28.90
C LYS A 94 -3.56 -15.16 -28.70
N ALA A 95 -3.28 -14.44 -27.61
CA ALA A 95 -1.94 -13.94 -27.30
C ALA A 95 -0.92 -15.08 -27.10
N LEU A 96 -1.34 -16.20 -26.55
CA LEU A 96 -0.46 -17.32 -26.20
C LEU A 96 -0.40 -18.43 -27.27
N ARG A 97 -1.15 -18.33 -28.38
CA ARG A 97 -1.18 -19.37 -29.43
C ARG A 97 0.21 -19.75 -29.96
N HIS A 98 1.11 -18.77 -30.10
CA HIS A 98 2.46 -18.95 -30.65
C HIS A 98 3.57 -18.63 -29.64
N THR A 99 3.30 -18.79 -28.34
CA THR A 99 4.30 -18.63 -27.29
C THR A 99 4.75 -19.99 -26.75
N PRO A 100 6.01 -20.13 -26.31
CA PRO A 100 6.49 -21.34 -25.67
C PRO A 100 5.58 -21.83 -24.55
N GLN A 101 5.49 -23.15 -24.39
CA GLN A 101 4.88 -23.78 -23.22
C GLN A 101 5.72 -23.50 -21.95
N ARG A 102 5.17 -23.79 -20.76
CA ARG A 102 5.64 -23.29 -19.46
C ARG A 102 5.46 -21.78 -19.33
N ARG A 103 4.23 -21.41 -19.01
CA ARG A 103 3.75 -20.03 -18.97
C ARG A 103 3.41 -19.69 -17.54
N TRP A 104 4.04 -18.66 -17.02
CA TRP A 104 3.68 -18.09 -15.73
C TRP A 104 2.84 -16.85 -15.93
N ILE A 105 1.59 -16.90 -15.45
CA ILE A 105 0.63 -15.81 -15.56
C ILE A 105 0.43 -15.14 -14.20
N VAL A 106 0.53 -13.81 -14.17
CA VAL A 106 0.17 -12.99 -13.01
C VAL A 106 -1.09 -12.18 -13.29
N VAL A 107 -1.99 -12.12 -12.31
CA VAL A 107 -3.23 -11.35 -12.35
C VAL A 107 -3.35 -10.44 -11.12
N GLY A 108 -4.18 -9.41 -11.22
CA GLY A 108 -4.44 -8.49 -10.11
C GLY A 108 -5.05 -9.20 -8.89
N ARG A 109 -4.68 -8.77 -7.68
CA ARG A 109 -5.13 -9.37 -6.40
C ARG A 109 -6.65 -9.52 -6.27
N ARG A 110 -7.40 -8.56 -6.81
CA ARG A 110 -8.88 -8.52 -6.75
C ARG A 110 -9.58 -9.27 -7.89
N GLN A 111 -8.84 -9.95 -8.77
CA GLN A 111 -9.36 -10.61 -9.97
C GLN A 111 -9.50 -12.13 -9.79
N THR A 112 -10.20 -12.54 -8.72
CA THR A 112 -10.32 -13.96 -8.33
C THR A 112 -11.07 -14.79 -9.38
N GLY A 113 -12.08 -14.22 -10.05
CA GLY A 113 -12.82 -14.87 -11.14
C GLY A 113 -11.91 -15.25 -12.31
N LEU A 114 -11.18 -14.28 -12.87
CA LEU A 114 -10.21 -14.51 -13.94
C LEU A 114 -9.11 -15.50 -13.52
N ALA A 115 -8.59 -15.35 -12.30
CA ALA A 115 -7.58 -16.27 -11.76
C ALA A 115 -8.11 -17.72 -11.71
N GLY A 116 -9.38 -17.90 -11.32
CA GLY A 116 -10.05 -19.19 -11.28
C GLY A 116 -10.19 -19.81 -12.66
N LEU A 117 -10.64 -19.04 -13.66
CA LEU A 117 -10.77 -19.49 -15.04
C LEU A 117 -9.43 -19.95 -15.63
N LEU A 118 -8.39 -19.13 -15.50
CA LEU A 118 -7.06 -19.46 -16.01
C LEU A 118 -6.47 -20.73 -15.35
N ARG A 119 -6.76 -20.96 -14.06
CA ARG A 119 -6.33 -22.20 -13.39
C ARG A 119 -7.10 -23.42 -13.87
N LYS A 120 -8.40 -23.29 -14.16
CA LYS A 120 -9.20 -24.38 -14.75
C LYS A 120 -8.66 -24.79 -16.13
N GLU A 121 -8.14 -23.83 -16.89
CA GLU A 121 -7.43 -24.04 -18.16
C GLU A 121 -5.98 -24.57 -18.01
N GLY A 122 -5.55 -24.89 -16.78
CA GLY A 122 -4.24 -25.49 -16.50
C GLY A 122 -3.06 -24.52 -16.45
N PHE A 123 -3.28 -23.20 -16.45
CA PHE A 123 -2.18 -22.24 -16.36
C PHE A 123 -1.59 -22.14 -14.93
N ALA A 124 -0.28 -21.92 -14.85
CA ALA A 124 0.38 -21.54 -13.60
C ALA A 124 0.08 -20.07 -13.29
N VAL A 125 -0.85 -19.82 -12.37
CA VAL A 125 -1.35 -18.47 -12.03
C VAL A 125 -1.02 -18.06 -10.60
N THR A 126 -0.34 -16.93 -10.44
CA THR A 126 -0.17 -16.25 -9.14
C THR A 126 -0.92 -14.92 -9.11
N GLY A 127 -1.32 -14.50 -7.91
CA GLY A 127 -1.93 -13.18 -7.68
C GLY A 127 -0.88 -12.13 -7.36
N SER A 128 -1.28 -10.87 -7.43
CA SER A 128 -0.53 -9.70 -6.90
C SER A 128 0.75 -9.32 -7.67
N PHE A 129 0.73 -9.32 -9.01
CA PHE A 129 1.82 -8.81 -9.88
C PHE A 129 3.23 -8.97 -9.27
N ALA A 130 3.64 -10.21 -9.02
CA ALA A 130 4.92 -10.55 -8.43
C ALA A 130 6.08 -9.85 -9.17
N GLU A 131 7.04 -9.30 -8.43
CA GLU A 131 8.13 -8.48 -8.98
C GLU A 131 9.04 -9.29 -9.92
N GLU A 132 9.17 -10.60 -9.68
CA GLU A 132 9.96 -11.52 -10.50
C GLU A 132 9.31 -11.77 -11.87
N ASN A 133 8.03 -11.39 -12.05
CA ASN A 133 7.37 -11.53 -13.34
C ASN A 133 7.77 -10.38 -14.29
N ARG A 134 8.67 -10.69 -15.24
CA ARG A 134 9.13 -9.79 -16.32
C ARG A 134 8.04 -9.01 -17.08
N ALA A 135 6.79 -9.50 -17.13
CA ALA A 135 5.69 -8.80 -17.82
C ALA A 135 4.89 -7.85 -16.90
N GLY A 136 5.09 -7.93 -15.57
CA GLY A 136 4.26 -7.31 -14.54
C GLY A 136 4.22 -5.78 -14.61
N ASP A 137 5.38 -5.14 -14.58
CA ASP A 137 5.47 -3.68 -14.54
C ASP A 137 4.91 -3.02 -15.80
N ARG A 138 5.15 -3.62 -16.97
CA ARG A 138 4.63 -3.13 -18.23
C ARG A 138 3.10 -3.17 -18.25
N ALA A 139 2.49 -4.28 -17.81
CA ALA A 139 1.04 -4.37 -17.69
C ALA A 139 0.48 -3.35 -16.69
N ARG A 140 1.12 -3.19 -15.52
CA ARG A 140 0.70 -2.25 -14.47
C ARG A 140 0.71 -0.80 -14.97
N ASN A 141 1.79 -0.38 -15.64
CA ASN A 141 1.94 0.98 -16.14
C ASN A 141 0.96 1.28 -17.28
N LEU A 142 0.85 0.37 -18.25
CA LEU A 142 -0.10 0.54 -19.35
C LEU A 142 -1.55 0.53 -18.84
N ARG A 143 -1.90 -0.31 -17.87
CA ARG A 143 -3.23 -0.29 -17.25
C ARG A 143 -3.59 1.10 -16.73
N LYS A 144 -2.70 1.73 -15.94
CA LYS A 144 -2.90 3.09 -15.42
C LYS A 144 -3.08 4.11 -16.56
N GLN A 145 -2.26 4.02 -17.61
CA GLN A 145 -2.36 4.92 -18.76
C GLN A 145 -3.67 4.75 -19.54
N HIS A 146 -4.06 3.51 -19.86
CA HIS A 146 -5.28 3.20 -20.60
C HIS A 146 -6.54 3.57 -19.81
N GLU A 147 -6.57 3.29 -18.51
CA GLU A 147 -7.64 3.70 -17.59
C GLU A 147 -7.82 5.22 -17.59
N ALA A 148 -6.73 5.99 -17.42
CA ALA A 148 -6.76 7.44 -17.43
C ALA A 148 -7.21 8.02 -18.78
N GLN A 149 -6.74 7.44 -19.89
CA GLN A 149 -7.15 7.85 -21.24
C GLN A 149 -8.63 7.56 -21.50
N ALA A 150 -9.11 6.37 -21.10
CA ALA A 150 -10.50 5.98 -21.23
C ALA A 150 -11.41 6.91 -20.41
N LEU A 151 -11.02 7.25 -19.19
CA LEU A 151 -11.76 8.19 -18.34
C LEU A 151 -11.81 9.59 -18.96
N LYS A 152 -10.70 10.08 -19.52
CA LYS A 152 -10.66 11.38 -20.22
C LYS A 152 -11.59 11.39 -21.44
N ARG A 153 -11.59 10.32 -22.24
CA ARG A 153 -12.46 10.17 -23.41
C ARG A 153 -13.93 10.07 -23.01
N SER A 154 -14.24 9.28 -21.99
CA SER A 154 -15.59 9.14 -21.44
C SER A 154 -16.15 10.50 -20.97
N ARG A 155 -15.36 11.30 -20.26
CA ARG A 155 -15.75 12.67 -19.88
C ARG A 155 -16.01 13.57 -21.08
N LYS A 156 -15.12 13.55 -22.08
CA LYS A 156 -15.28 14.36 -23.30
C LYS A 156 -16.54 13.97 -24.09
N ALA A 157 -16.91 12.70 -24.07
CA ALA A 157 -18.07 12.17 -24.76
C ALA A 157 -19.39 12.28 -23.96
N GLY A 158 -19.38 12.85 -22.75
CA GLY A 158 -20.57 12.92 -21.88
C GLY A 158 -20.98 11.57 -21.25
N GLU A 159 -20.16 10.54 -21.46
CA GLU A 159 -20.36 9.15 -21.02
C GLU A 159 -19.98 8.93 -19.56
N ALA A 160 -19.20 9.84 -18.99
CA ALA A 160 -18.95 9.82 -17.56
C ALA A 160 -20.25 10.24 -16.85
N PRO A 161 -20.71 9.53 -15.81
CA PRO A 161 -21.81 10.01 -14.98
C PRO A 161 -21.46 11.41 -14.46
N GLU A 162 -22.45 12.30 -14.43
CA GLU A 162 -22.35 13.52 -13.62
C GLU A 162 -22.06 13.05 -12.20
N LYS A 163 -21.03 13.59 -11.56
CA LYS A 163 -20.60 13.12 -10.26
C LYS A 163 -21.73 13.32 -9.22
N ALA A 164 -22.52 12.29 -9.00
CA ALA A 164 -22.86 11.90 -7.64
C ALA A 164 -21.80 10.88 -7.23
N THR A 165 -20.76 11.32 -6.51
CA THR A 165 -20.02 10.38 -5.67
C THR A 165 -21.06 9.79 -4.74
N ALA A 166 -21.49 8.55 -4.98
CA ALA A 166 -22.19 7.80 -3.95
C ALA A 166 -21.30 7.90 -2.71
N ALA A 167 -21.79 8.55 -1.67
CA ALA A 167 -21.06 8.72 -0.44
C ALA A 167 -20.80 7.31 0.08
N VAL A 168 -19.56 6.83 -0.04
CA VAL A 168 -19.16 5.62 0.64
C VAL A 168 -19.25 5.97 2.12
N GLU A 169 -20.27 5.44 2.79
CA GLU A 169 -20.49 5.71 4.21
C GLU A 169 -19.26 5.19 4.97
N ALA A 170 -18.54 6.11 5.60
CA ALA A 170 -17.36 5.75 6.36
C ALA A 170 -17.80 4.95 7.60
N PRO A 171 -17.05 3.90 7.99
CA PRO A 171 -17.33 3.19 9.22
C PRO A 171 -17.42 4.18 10.39
N PRO A 172 -18.42 4.04 11.27
CA PRO A 172 -18.57 4.94 12.40
C PRO A 172 -17.29 4.97 13.22
N THR A 173 -16.84 6.17 13.55
CA THR A 173 -15.66 6.35 14.41
C THR A 173 -16.14 6.49 15.83
N HIS A 174 -15.89 5.46 16.64
CA HIS A 174 -16.34 5.41 18.03
C HIS A 174 -15.37 6.10 18.99
N TRP A 175 -14.07 6.08 18.68
CA TRP A 175 -13.02 6.75 19.45
C TRP A 175 -11.72 6.83 18.63
N LEU A 176 -10.76 7.64 19.10
CA LEU A 176 -9.48 7.87 18.42
C LEU A 176 -8.33 7.44 19.34
N PRO A 177 -7.77 6.22 19.17
CA PRO A 177 -6.69 5.72 20.00
C PRO A 177 -5.44 6.59 19.89
N ASN A 178 -4.96 7.08 21.03
CA ASN A 178 -3.73 7.84 21.13
C ASN A 178 -2.96 7.31 22.35
N ARG A 179 -1.73 6.85 22.14
CA ARG A 179 -0.87 6.33 23.21
C ARG A 179 0.58 6.54 22.83
N SER A 180 1.41 6.88 23.80
CA SER A 180 2.85 6.96 23.62
C SER A 180 3.58 6.35 24.80
N SER A 181 4.75 5.78 24.54
CA SER A 181 5.74 5.47 25.57
C SER A 181 7.04 6.14 25.16
N MET A 182 7.56 7.00 26.04
CA MET A 182 8.75 7.81 25.78
C MET A 182 9.71 7.68 26.96
N ARG A 183 10.77 6.92 26.78
CA ARG A 183 11.85 6.64 27.74
C ARG A 183 13.09 7.35 27.22
N ARG A 184 13.43 8.47 27.85
CA ARG A 184 14.59 9.29 27.47
C ARG A 184 15.90 8.54 27.67
N ARG A 185 16.51 7.96 26.62
CA ARG A 185 17.88 7.39 26.65
C ARG A 185 18.51 7.31 25.26
N GLY A 186 19.79 7.65 25.16
CA GLY A 186 20.67 7.29 24.03
C GLY A 186 21.36 8.48 23.35
N GLN A 187 22.45 8.20 22.63
CA GLN A 187 23.12 9.15 21.73
C GLN A 187 22.66 8.99 20.26
N GLU A 188 22.15 7.82 19.92
CA GLU A 188 21.62 7.50 18.60
C GLU A 188 20.34 6.67 18.74
N VAL A 189 19.37 6.90 17.86
CA VAL A 189 18.13 6.11 17.82
C VAL A 189 17.72 5.82 16.38
N ARG A 190 17.30 4.59 16.13
CA ARG A 190 16.66 4.18 14.87
C ARG A 190 15.15 4.17 15.06
N ILE A 191 14.41 4.74 14.12
CA ILE A 191 12.95 4.92 14.21
C ILE A 191 12.32 4.43 12.92
N ALA A 192 11.41 3.45 13.02
CA ALA A 192 10.55 3.08 11.90
C ALA A 192 9.23 3.84 11.98
N THR A 193 8.70 4.24 10.83
CA THR A 193 7.45 4.99 10.71
C THR A 193 6.50 4.31 9.73
N ASP A 194 5.22 4.26 10.10
CA ASP A 194 4.14 3.78 9.23
C ASP A 194 2.84 4.55 9.50
N ALA A 195 1.97 4.63 8.49
CA ALA A 195 0.64 5.18 8.62
C ALA A 195 -0.45 4.31 7.97
N SER A 196 -1.60 4.27 8.65
CA SER A 196 -2.80 3.61 8.15
C SER A 196 -3.94 4.61 7.97
N SER A 197 -4.73 4.49 6.91
CA SER A 197 -5.85 5.39 6.62
C SER A 197 -7.05 4.61 6.11
N ASP A 198 -8.26 5.02 6.50
CA ASP A 198 -9.47 4.57 5.81
C ASP A 198 -9.73 5.37 4.52
N THR A 199 -8.90 6.37 4.23
CA THR A 199 -8.95 7.27 3.06
C THR A 199 -10.22 8.11 2.95
N LEU A 200 -11.07 8.09 3.99
CA LEU A 200 -12.36 8.75 4.00
C LEU A 200 -12.45 9.77 5.13
N THR A 201 -12.20 9.34 6.38
CA THR A 201 -12.54 10.13 7.56
C THR A 201 -11.50 10.09 8.67
N LYS A 202 -10.61 9.08 8.70
CA LYS A 202 -9.60 8.96 9.76
C LYS A 202 -8.30 8.32 9.28
N GLY A 203 -7.26 8.68 10.00
CA GLY A 203 -5.90 8.24 9.77
C GLY A 203 -5.20 7.99 11.10
N CYS A 204 -4.28 7.03 11.06
CA CYS A 204 -3.48 6.57 12.16
C CYS A 204 -2.01 6.66 11.75
N MET A 205 -1.18 7.25 12.60
CA MET A 205 0.23 7.46 12.38
C MET A 205 0.98 6.80 13.53
N CYS A 206 2.00 6.00 13.23
CA CYS A 206 2.80 5.35 14.24
C CYS A 206 4.29 5.44 13.94
N PHE A 207 5.08 5.78 14.95
CA PHE A 207 6.50 5.46 14.94
C PHE A 207 6.85 4.51 16.07
N VAL A 208 7.87 3.69 15.83
CA VAL A 208 8.49 2.81 16.82
C VAL A 208 10.00 3.00 16.76
N ALA A 209 10.63 3.26 17.90
CA ALA A 209 12.05 3.50 18.04
C ALA A 209 12.77 2.28 18.62
N SER A 210 14.06 2.13 18.30
CA SER A 210 14.92 1.02 18.72
C SER A 210 15.12 0.92 20.24
N ASN A 211 14.89 2.01 20.97
CA ASN A 211 14.92 2.03 22.44
C ASN A 211 13.59 1.58 23.08
N GLY A 212 12.62 1.14 22.28
CA GLY A 212 11.29 0.71 22.71
C GLY A 212 10.28 1.85 22.86
N ASP A 213 10.65 3.08 22.53
CA ASP A 213 9.71 4.19 22.48
C ASP A 213 8.79 4.06 21.28
N TYR A 214 7.57 4.57 21.42
CA TYR A 214 6.63 4.62 20.32
C TYR A 214 5.62 5.74 20.53
N GLN A 215 5.02 6.17 19.44
CA GLN A 215 3.85 7.04 19.46
C GLN A 215 2.82 6.53 18.47
N LEU A 216 1.63 6.26 18.96
CA LEU A 216 0.42 6.05 18.18
C LEU A 216 -0.42 7.32 18.21
N ARG A 217 -0.76 7.85 17.04
CA ARG A 217 -1.65 9.00 16.91
C ARG A 217 -2.76 8.72 15.91
N THR A 218 -4.00 8.68 16.39
CA THR A 218 -5.20 8.56 15.53
C THR A 218 -5.96 9.86 15.53
N ARG A 219 -6.41 10.31 14.35
CA ARG A 219 -7.20 11.53 14.18
C ARG A 219 -8.24 11.39 13.09
N MET A 220 -9.30 12.19 13.18
CA MET A 220 -10.16 12.48 12.03
C MET A 220 -9.33 13.26 11.00
N THR A 221 -9.36 12.81 9.75
CA THR A 221 -8.64 13.43 8.64
C THR A 221 -9.10 12.84 7.32
N THR A 222 -9.13 13.66 6.27
CA THR A 222 -9.34 13.26 4.88
C THR A 222 -8.00 13.10 4.13
N ALA A 223 -6.87 13.23 4.83
CA ALA A 223 -5.55 13.07 4.24
C ALA A 223 -5.35 11.64 3.72
N GLY A 224 -4.79 11.55 2.51
CA GLY A 224 -4.39 10.27 1.94
C GLY A 224 -3.22 9.64 2.69
N THR A 225 -2.97 8.35 2.45
CA THR A 225 -1.87 7.60 3.07
C THR A 225 -0.52 8.30 2.87
N ASP A 226 -0.18 8.74 1.66
CA ASP A 226 1.10 9.41 1.36
C ASP A 226 1.36 10.64 2.26
N GLU A 227 0.33 11.45 2.54
CA GLU A 227 0.46 12.60 3.44
C GLU A 227 0.62 12.16 4.90
N LEU A 228 -0.08 11.10 5.32
CA LEU A 228 0.04 10.57 6.67
C LEU A 228 1.41 9.92 6.92
N GLU A 229 1.99 9.28 5.92
CA GLU A 229 3.36 8.76 5.99
C GLU A 229 4.38 9.88 6.21
N LEU A 230 4.31 10.96 5.42
CA LEU A 230 5.18 12.13 5.62
C LEU A 230 4.97 12.79 7.00
N GLU A 231 3.72 12.86 7.45
CA GLU A 231 3.38 13.37 8.79
C GLU A 231 3.93 12.48 9.90
N THR A 232 4.05 11.17 9.66
CA THR A 232 4.64 10.22 10.61
C THR A 232 6.16 10.38 10.68
N ILE A 233 6.84 10.59 9.54
CA ILE A 233 8.26 11.00 9.50
C ILE A 233 8.45 12.33 10.26
N THR A 234 7.54 13.30 10.06
CA THR A 234 7.55 14.57 10.78
C THR A 234 7.38 14.36 12.29
N MET A 235 6.53 13.42 12.70
CA MET A 235 6.33 13.05 14.11
C MET A 235 7.61 12.44 14.71
N ALA A 236 8.30 11.57 13.98
CA ALA A 236 9.59 10.99 14.38
C ALA A 236 10.69 12.05 14.54
N LEU A 237 10.80 13.01 13.61
CA LEU A 237 11.74 14.15 13.73
C LEU A 237 11.47 14.99 14.98
N LYS A 238 10.20 15.28 15.27
CA LYS A 238 9.81 16.03 16.48
C LYS A 238 10.13 15.27 17.76
N TYR A 239 9.93 13.96 17.76
CA TYR A 239 10.36 13.11 18.85
C TYR A 239 11.88 13.17 19.03
N ALA A 240 12.64 13.08 17.94
CA ALA A 240 14.09 13.14 17.99
C ALA A 240 14.61 14.49 18.51
N HIS A 241 14.01 15.58 18.05
CA HIS A 241 14.30 16.94 18.52
C HIS A 241 14.02 17.10 20.02
N ARG A 242 12.82 16.70 20.46
CA ARG A 242 12.40 16.82 21.87
C ARG A 242 13.31 16.05 22.82
N ASN A 243 13.77 14.87 22.41
CA ASN A 243 14.63 14.02 23.23
C ASN A 243 16.13 14.29 23.04
N ARG A 244 16.48 15.30 22.21
CA ARG A 244 17.85 15.75 22.01
C ARG A 244 18.81 14.66 21.54
N PHE A 245 18.36 13.71 20.72
CA PHE A 245 19.27 12.71 20.14
C PHE A 245 20.24 13.36 19.16
N PRO A 246 21.57 13.28 19.38
CA PRO A 246 22.56 13.80 18.45
C PRO A 246 22.46 13.20 17.04
N ARG A 247 22.10 11.92 16.95
CA ARG A 247 21.96 11.18 15.68
C ARG A 247 20.64 10.42 15.64
N VAL A 248 19.95 10.47 14.50
CA VAL A 248 18.73 9.69 14.27
C VAL A 248 18.72 9.09 12.88
N ILE A 249 18.28 7.82 12.80
CA ILE A 249 18.00 7.13 11.55
C ILE A 249 16.48 6.91 11.51
N ILE A 250 15.79 7.54 10.55
CA ILE A 250 14.34 7.39 10.36
C ILE A 250 14.12 6.56 9.09
N GLU A 251 13.30 5.53 9.21
CA GLU A 251 13.03 4.60 8.13
C GLU A 251 11.54 4.49 7.85
N SER A 252 11.20 4.47 6.56
CA SER A 252 9.85 4.26 6.06
C SER A 252 9.90 3.29 4.87
N ASP A 253 8.87 2.47 4.71
CA ASP A 253 8.68 1.66 3.51
C ASP A 253 7.86 2.39 2.41
N SER A 254 7.32 3.57 2.73
CA SER A 254 6.57 4.41 1.81
C SER A 254 7.49 5.16 0.85
N VAL A 255 7.65 4.60 -0.35
CA VAL A 255 8.39 5.23 -1.46
C VAL A 255 7.85 6.64 -1.74
N ALA A 256 6.54 6.83 -1.71
CA ALA A 256 5.92 8.14 -1.97
C ALA A 256 6.28 9.19 -0.91
N ALA A 257 6.41 8.79 0.35
CA ALA A 257 6.83 9.69 1.43
C ALA A 257 8.32 10.05 1.31
N LEU A 258 9.17 9.09 0.94
CA LEU A 258 10.60 9.33 0.72
C LEU A 258 10.85 10.23 -0.49
N GLU A 259 10.16 9.99 -1.61
CA GLU A 259 10.22 10.89 -2.77
C GLU A 259 9.72 12.31 -2.42
N ALA A 260 8.70 12.43 -1.55
CA ALA A 260 8.26 13.72 -1.03
C ALA A 260 9.33 14.40 -0.17
N VAL A 261 10.03 13.65 0.69
CA VAL A 261 11.17 14.17 1.48
C VAL A 261 12.26 14.70 0.56
N ASP A 262 12.71 13.90 -0.40
CA ASP A 262 13.76 14.30 -1.36
C ASP A 262 13.37 15.56 -2.12
N HIS A 263 12.12 15.64 -2.58
CA HIS A 263 11.60 16.83 -3.25
C HIS A 263 11.58 18.07 -2.34
N ILE A 264 11.18 17.93 -1.07
CA ILE A 264 11.12 19.07 -0.13
C ILE A 264 12.52 19.56 0.25
N LEU A 265 13.47 18.65 0.43
CA LEU A 265 14.84 18.95 0.84
C LEU A 265 15.70 19.45 -0.33
N GLY A 266 15.50 18.93 -1.55
CA GLY A 266 16.18 19.35 -2.78
C GLY A 266 15.77 20.74 -3.30
N GLY A 267 15.11 21.56 -2.48
CA GLY A 267 14.76 22.94 -2.83
C GLY A 267 13.57 23.08 -3.79
N GLY A 268 12.90 22.00 -4.18
CA GLY A 268 11.71 22.04 -5.03
C GLY A 268 11.91 22.86 -6.31
N GLN A 269 13.01 22.63 -7.05
CA GLN A 269 13.40 23.42 -8.21
C GLN A 269 12.37 23.46 -9.37
N ASP A 270 11.33 22.63 -9.31
CA ASP A 270 10.18 22.77 -10.19
C ASP A 270 8.96 23.15 -9.35
N HIS A 271 8.23 24.18 -9.78
CA HIS A 271 6.89 24.57 -9.33
C HIS A 271 5.82 23.43 -9.40
N LYS A 272 6.24 22.19 -9.65
CA LYS A 272 5.43 20.98 -9.62
C LYS A 272 5.13 20.60 -8.18
N ARG A 273 3.89 20.87 -7.77
CA ARG A 273 3.28 20.33 -6.56
C ARG A 273 3.52 18.81 -6.50
N TRP A 274 4.12 18.31 -5.42
CA TRP A 274 4.09 16.87 -5.14
C TRP A 274 2.63 16.41 -5.01
N ARG A 275 2.25 15.38 -5.75
CA ARG A 275 0.87 14.90 -5.76
C ARG A 275 0.58 14.21 -4.42
N GLY A 276 -0.56 14.54 -3.81
CA GLY A 276 -1.05 13.82 -2.63
C GLY A 276 -0.51 14.29 -1.29
N VAL A 277 0.30 15.37 -1.25
CA VAL A 277 0.77 15.99 0.00
C VAL A 277 0.42 17.48 0.02
N SER A 278 -0.30 17.90 1.06
CA SER A 278 -0.70 19.29 1.26
C SER A 278 0.50 20.24 1.48
N PRO A 279 0.38 21.53 1.11
CA PRO A 279 1.39 22.55 1.47
C PRO A 279 1.69 22.60 2.97
N THR A 280 0.66 22.39 3.80
CA THR A 280 0.77 22.41 5.26
C THR A 280 1.58 21.24 5.81
N ALA A 281 1.40 20.02 5.28
CA ALA A 281 2.23 18.87 5.66
C ALA A 281 3.70 19.10 5.26
N ARG A 282 3.95 19.61 4.04
CA ARG A 282 5.30 19.96 3.58
C ARG A 282 5.98 21.01 4.46
N SER A 283 5.24 22.06 4.84
CA SER A 283 5.73 23.10 5.74
C SER A 283 6.11 22.52 7.11
N ARG A 284 5.23 21.70 7.69
CA ARG A 284 5.46 21.05 9.00
C ARG A 284 6.67 20.13 8.99
N PHE A 285 6.86 19.35 7.93
CA PHE A 285 8.07 18.54 7.74
C PHE A 285 9.31 19.42 7.67
N ARG A 286 9.30 20.45 6.81
CA ARG A 286 10.45 21.35 6.63
C ARG A 286 10.84 22.06 7.94
N THR A 287 9.88 22.51 8.72
CA THR A 287 10.13 23.08 10.05
C THR A 287 10.75 22.05 10.97
N ALA A 288 10.17 20.85 11.11
CA ALA A 288 10.72 19.81 11.97
C ALA A 288 12.14 19.38 11.57
N TRP A 289 12.43 19.33 10.27
CA TRP A 289 13.76 19.05 9.74
C TRP A 289 14.75 20.14 10.15
N LYS A 290 14.43 21.42 9.91
CA LYS A 290 15.28 22.56 10.31
C LYS A 290 15.50 22.57 11.82
N ASP A 291 14.45 22.43 12.61
CA ASP A 291 14.52 22.45 14.07
C ASP A 291 15.45 21.35 14.60
N TYR A 292 15.36 20.13 14.06
CA TYR A 292 16.24 19.04 14.46
C TYR A 292 17.70 19.28 14.08
N HIS A 293 17.94 19.80 12.87
CA HIS A 293 19.28 20.09 12.37
C HIS A 293 19.98 21.29 13.04
N THR A 294 19.33 21.99 13.95
CA THR A 294 20.00 23.00 14.80
C THR A 294 21.01 22.38 15.76
N PHE A 295 20.90 21.08 16.08
CA PHE A 295 21.81 20.41 17.02
C PHE A 295 22.14 18.95 16.66
N GLY A 296 21.34 18.28 15.83
CA GLY A 296 21.50 16.85 15.51
C GLY A 296 21.67 16.57 14.02
N LYS A 297 21.94 15.31 13.70
CA LYS A 297 22.05 14.83 12.31
C LYS A 297 21.04 13.70 12.06
N ALA A 298 20.10 13.94 11.14
CA ALA A 298 19.12 12.95 10.72
C ALA A 298 19.54 12.28 9.41
N THR A 299 19.27 10.99 9.31
CA THR A 299 19.24 10.25 8.04
C THR A 299 17.84 9.70 7.86
N ILE A 300 17.22 9.96 6.70
CA ILE A 300 15.93 9.39 6.33
C ILE A 300 16.19 8.39 5.21
N GLY A 301 15.73 7.15 5.37
CA GLY A 301 16.06 6.06 4.45
C GLY A 301 14.89 5.10 4.23
N ARG A 302 15.04 4.27 3.20
CA ARG A 302 14.07 3.23 2.86
C ARG A 302 14.35 1.95 3.64
N VAL A 303 13.29 1.38 4.23
CA VAL A 303 13.26 -0.02 4.65
C VAL A 303 12.35 -0.80 3.70
N LEU A 304 12.69 -2.05 3.41
CA LEU A 304 11.82 -2.90 2.60
C LEU A 304 10.63 -3.36 3.46
N GLY A 305 9.43 -2.91 3.09
CA GLY A 305 8.19 -3.37 3.71
C GLY A 305 8.09 -4.90 3.66
N HIS A 306 7.68 -5.50 4.76
CA HIS A 306 7.56 -6.97 4.94
C HIS A 306 8.87 -7.79 4.82
N ALA A 307 10.05 -7.17 4.77
CA ALA A 307 11.34 -7.87 4.66
C ALA A 307 11.91 -8.39 6.00
N GLY A 308 11.11 -8.40 7.07
CA GLY A 308 11.53 -8.94 8.37
C GLY A 308 12.05 -7.90 9.37
N ASP A 309 12.08 -6.60 9.05
CA ASP A 309 12.51 -5.59 10.02
C ASP A 309 11.50 -5.48 11.21
N PRO A 310 11.93 -5.75 12.45
CA PRO A 310 11.02 -5.78 13.60
C PRO A 310 10.41 -4.42 13.94
N LEU A 311 11.11 -3.31 13.68
CA LEU A 311 10.60 -1.96 14.00
C LEU A 311 9.54 -1.55 12.98
N ASN A 312 9.76 -1.80 11.68
CA ASN A 312 8.78 -1.51 10.65
C ASN A 312 7.51 -2.35 10.82
N GLN A 313 7.66 -3.65 11.11
CA GLN A 313 6.51 -4.51 11.40
C GLN A 313 5.73 -4.06 12.64
N ALA A 314 6.42 -3.55 13.65
CA ALA A 314 5.77 -3.01 14.83
C ALA A 314 5.00 -1.72 14.51
N ALA A 315 5.61 -0.78 13.77
CA ALA A 315 4.95 0.46 13.36
C ALA A 315 3.68 0.18 12.56
N ASP A 316 3.76 -0.68 11.53
CA ASP A 316 2.62 -1.10 10.69
C ASP A 316 1.50 -1.73 11.50
N ARG A 317 1.82 -2.73 12.34
CA ARG A 317 0.81 -3.40 13.15
C ARG A 317 0.14 -2.44 14.14
N ILE A 318 0.88 -1.53 14.76
CA ILE A 318 0.34 -0.58 15.73
C ILE A 318 -0.54 0.47 15.03
N ALA A 319 -0.10 1.02 13.89
CA ALA A 319 -0.90 1.95 13.09
C ALA A 319 -2.21 1.30 12.61
N TYR A 320 -2.14 0.06 12.12
CA TYR A 320 -3.32 -0.68 11.70
C TYR A 320 -4.27 -0.96 12.87
N LEU A 321 -3.75 -1.41 14.02
CA LEU A 321 -4.56 -1.63 15.23
C LEU A 321 -5.27 -0.37 15.69
N GLY A 322 -4.59 0.79 15.67
CA GLY A 322 -5.19 2.08 16.01
C GLY A 322 -6.37 2.42 15.08
N LEU A 323 -6.19 2.28 13.77
CA LEU A 323 -7.25 2.50 12.79
C LEU A 323 -8.45 1.55 12.99
N ARG A 324 -8.17 0.27 13.25
CA ARG A 324 -9.20 -0.76 13.43
C ARG A 324 -9.97 -0.59 14.74
N ALA A 325 -9.28 -0.27 15.83
CA ALA A 325 -9.91 -0.02 17.12
C ALA A 325 -10.88 1.15 17.06
N SER A 326 -10.62 2.17 16.23
CA SER A 326 -11.54 3.29 16.02
C SER A 326 -12.91 2.90 15.47
N ASN A 327 -13.04 1.76 14.81
CA ASN A 327 -14.30 1.27 14.22
C ASN A 327 -15.20 0.53 15.23
N LEU A 328 -14.78 0.42 16.50
CA LEU A 328 -15.51 -0.31 17.53
C LEU A 328 -15.62 0.55 18.82
N PRO A 329 -16.69 0.40 19.62
CA PRO A 329 -16.82 1.08 20.90
C PRO A 329 -15.57 0.95 21.77
N GLN A 330 -15.13 2.05 22.38
CA GLN A 330 -13.89 2.10 23.16
C GLN A 330 -13.84 1.01 24.23
N ALA A 331 -14.92 0.83 25.00
CA ALA A 331 -14.96 -0.16 26.08
C ALA A 331 -14.73 -1.60 25.61
N GLN A 332 -15.05 -1.92 24.35
CA GLN A 332 -14.86 -3.24 23.77
C GLN A 332 -13.47 -3.41 23.15
N SER A 333 -12.97 -2.39 22.44
CA SER A 333 -11.72 -2.50 21.66
C SER A 333 -10.47 -2.12 22.42
N GLN A 334 -10.56 -1.16 23.34
CA GLN A 334 -9.42 -0.59 24.06
C GLN A 334 -8.58 -1.63 24.82
N PRO A 335 -9.17 -2.56 25.60
CA PRO A 335 -8.37 -3.53 26.37
C PRO A 335 -7.56 -4.47 25.49
N THR A 336 -8.12 -4.86 24.34
CA THR A 336 -7.48 -5.77 23.38
C THR A 336 -6.42 -5.03 22.56
N ALA A 337 -6.72 -3.83 22.07
CA ALA A 337 -5.77 -3.00 21.33
C ALA A 337 -4.52 -2.69 22.16
N TRP A 338 -4.68 -2.26 23.41
CA TRP A 338 -3.54 -1.96 24.29
C TRP A 338 -2.73 -3.18 24.66
N ARG A 339 -3.37 -4.30 24.99
CA ARG A 339 -2.67 -5.55 25.27
C ARG A 339 -1.84 -6.02 24.09
N GLU A 340 -2.36 -5.89 22.87
CA GLU A 340 -1.62 -6.26 21.67
C GLU A 340 -0.45 -5.32 21.38
N ILE A 341 -0.65 -4.01 21.54
CA ILE A 341 0.43 -3.03 21.40
C ILE A 341 1.54 -3.30 22.42
N ASP A 342 1.19 -3.60 23.68
CA ASP A 342 2.16 -3.94 24.71
C ASP A 342 2.94 -5.23 24.37
N LYS A 343 2.29 -6.23 23.76
CA LYS A 343 2.97 -7.44 23.25
C LYS A 343 3.93 -7.14 22.11
N ILE A 344 3.50 -6.33 21.13
CA ILE A 344 4.33 -5.94 19.99
C ILE A 344 5.61 -5.25 20.49
N ILE A 345 5.48 -4.26 21.37
CA ILE A 345 6.62 -3.53 21.93
C ILE A 345 7.52 -4.45 22.78
N ALA A 346 6.95 -5.42 23.50
CA ALA A 346 7.75 -6.37 24.28
C ALA A 346 8.59 -7.33 23.43
N GLN A 347 8.24 -7.55 22.17
CA GLN A 347 8.95 -8.43 21.23
C GLN A 347 10.09 -7.74 20.47
N LEU A 348 10.26 -6.42 20.64
CA LEU A 348 11.30 -5.68 19.93
C LEU A 348 12.71 -6.06 20.41
N PRO A 349 13.67 -6.28 19.48
CA PRO A 349 15.07 -6.48 19.84
C PRO A 349 15.61 -5.19 20.46
N GLY A 350 16.05 -5.25 21.73
CA GLY A 350 16.47 -4.07 22.51
C GLY A 350 16.03 -4.07 23.97
N ARG A 351 15.16 -5.00 24.39
CA ARG A 351 14.87 -5.27 25.81
C ARG A 351 15.80 -6.28 26.50
N LEU A 352 16.82 -6.79 25.79
CA LEU A 352 17.85 -7.66 26.36
C LEU A 352 19.02 -6.85 26.91
N SER A 353 18.75 -6.14 28.01
CA SER A 353 19.71 -5.83 29.07
C SER A 353 18.91 -5.13 30.18
N ARG A 354 18.32 -5.94 31.05
CA ARG A 354 17.96 -5.50 32.39
C ARG A 354 19.23 -5.34 33.21
#